data_AF-S8BCZ5-F1
#
_entry.id   AF-S8BCZ5-F1
#
_cell.length_a   1.000
_cell.length_b   1.000
_cell.length_c   1.000
_cell.angle_alpha   90.00
_cell.angle_beta   90.00
_cell.angle_gamma   90.00
#
_symmetry.space_group_name_H-M   'P 1'
#
loop_
_entity.id
_entity.type
_entity.pdbx_description
1 polymer ?
#
loop_
_entity_poly.entity_id
_entity_poly.type
_entity_poly.pdbx_seq_one_letter_code
_entity_poly.pdbx_strand_id
1 'polypeptide(L)'
;MSPNLFLCLRTMFCPTYWFQKGQRIDGNVKREQHWDSPVPGTYKFFPGKGWQLIRRDGSDRDEKVPQTLVYCRILHQYMFESELNDRCRWYKAPLHRGAAPEDLRFFLLDDGIHWVAGWDAQGRFIPGPYPKWYLDEDGETMHRGASPCSSANVSRRSSIIAGKFD
;
A
#
# COMPACT_ATOMS: atom_id res chain seq x y z
N MET A 1 16.87 22.89 27.72
CA MET A 1 16.08 23.02 26.47
C MET A 1 15.03 21.92 26.49
N SER A 2 13.77 22.23 26.77
CA SER A 2 12.69 21.26 26.77
C SER A 2 12.19 21.05 25.34
N PRO A 3 12.18 19.81 24.81
CA PRO A 3 11.61 19.56 23.50
C PRO A 3 10.10 19.78 23.55
N ASN A 4 9.57 20.44 22.52
CA ASN A 4 8.19 20.90 22.45
C ASN A 4 7.24 19.71 22.25
N LEU A 5 6.54 19.29 23.31
CA LEU A 5 5.64 18.11 23.36
C LEU A 5 4.57 18.09 22.24
N PHE A 6 4.19 19.26 21.72
CA PHE A 6 3.26 19.39 20.60
C PHE A 6 3.78 18.82 19.28
N LEU A 7 5.10 18.81 19.06
CA LEU A 7 5.69 18.22 17.85
C LEU A 7 5.70 16.69 17.89
N CYS A 8 5.85 16.08 19.08
CA CYS A 8 5.83 14.63 19.25
C CYS A 8 4.44 14.01 19.05
N LEU A 9 3.38 14.72 19.45
CA LEU A 9 2.01 14.23 19.27
C LEU A 9 1.56 14.25 17.80
N ARG A 10 2.08 15.19 17.00
CA ARG A 10 1.76 15.25 15.55
C ARG A 10 2.41 14.12 14.75
N THR A 11 3.51 13.56 15.24
CA THR A 11 4.21 12.43 14.60
C THR A 11 3.60 11.06 14.92
N MET A 12 2.80 10.93 15.98
CA MET A 12 2.19 9.64 16.36
C MET A 12 0.87 9.33 15.64
N PHE A 13 0.18 10.35 15.11
CA PHE A 13 -1.14 10.19 14.47
C PHE A 13 -1.20 10.63 12.99
N CYS A 14 -0.05 10.80 12.34
CA CYS A 14 0.01 11.18 10.93
C CYS A 14 0.95 10.23 10.19
N PRO A 15 0.47 9.45 9.21
CA PRO A 15 1.36 8.72 8.32
C PRO A 15 2.03 9.75 7.41
N THR A 16 3.14 10.31 7.84
CA THR A 16 4.08 11.10 7.02
C THR A 16 4.63 10.30 5.83
N TYR A 17 4.29 9.02 5.72
CA TYR A 17 4.81 8.06 4.76
C TYR A 17 4.04 7.97 3.43
N TRP A 18 2.89 8.64 3.28
CA TRP A 18 2.05 8.47 2.08
C TRP A 18 2.00 9.65 1.12
N PHE A 19 2.55 10.80 1.51
CA PHE A 19 2.69 11.94 0.63
C PHE A 19 4.16 12.32 0.55
N GLN A 20 4.84 11.87 -0.51
CA GLN A 20 5.93 12.72 -1.02
C GLN A 20 5.28 14.05 -1.40
N LYS A 21 5.44 15.04 -0.52
CA LYS A 21 5.16 16.46 -0.82
C LYS A 21 6.10 16.86 -1.96
N GLY A 22 5.63 16.72 -3.18
CA GLY A 22 6.52 16.87 -4.34
C GLY A 22 5.79 16.91 -5.67
N GLN A 23 4.66 17.61 -5.77
CA GLN A 23 4.26 18.23 -7.03
C GLN A 23 3.23 19.33 -6.75
N ARG A 24 3.55 20.57 -7.13
CA ARG A 24 2.57 21.65 -7.25
C ARG A 24 1.67 21.28 -8.43
N ILE A 25 0.53 20.65 -8.15
CA ILE A 25 -0.47 20.34 -9.16
C ILE A 25 -1.31 21.60 -9.35
N ASP A 26 -1.32 22.13 -10.58
CA ASP A 26 -2.15 23.26 -11.00
C ASP A 26 -3.61 23.10 -10.57
N GLY A 27 -4.18 24.18 -10.04
CA GLY A 27 -5.41 24.22 -9.25
C GLY A 27 -6.73 23.89 -9.97
N ASN A 28 -6.72 23.24 -11.12
CA ASN A 28 -7.94 22.94 -11.87
C ASN A 28 -7.97 21.53 -12.48
N VAL A 29 -7.71 20.52 -11.67
CA VAL A 29 -7.77 19.12 -12.10
C VAL A 29 -8.82 18.38 -11.26
N LYS A 30 -10.10 18.76 -11.40
CA LYS A 30 -11.23 17.91 -11.02
C LYS A 30 -11.35 16.81 -12.07
N ARG A 31 -10.43 15.85 -12.06
CA ARG A 31 -10.47 14.68 -12.93
C ARG A 31 -11.39 13.65 -12.29
N GLU A 32 -12.50 13.38 -12.97
CA GLU A 32 -13.35 12.23 -12.71
C GLU A 32 -13.05 11.19 -13.79
N GLN A 33 -12.88 9.94 -13.39
CA GLN A 33 -12.56 8.83 -14.29
C GLN A 33 -13.30 7.59 -13.83
N HIS A 34 -13.82 6.85 -14.79
CA HIS A 34 -14.43 5.55 -14.53
C HIS A 34 -13.36 4.46 -14.64
N TRP A 35 -13.24 3.58 -13.64
CA TRP A 35 -12.30 2.44 -13.63
C TRP A 35 -13.05 1.14 -13.33
N ASP A 36 -12.60 0.05 -13.94
CA ASP A 36 -13.13 -1.31 -13.68
C ASP A 36 -12.52 -1.97 -12.43
N SER A 37 -11.39 -1.45 -11.94
CA SER A 37 -10.59 -2.02 -10.84
C SER A 37 -10.06 -0.90 -9.94
N PRO A 38 -9.98 -1.09 -8.60
CA PRO A 38 -10.26 -2.30 -7.82
C PRO A 38 -11.75 -2.67 -7.72
N VAL A 39 -12.65 -1.70 -7.86
CA VAL A 39 -14.11 -1.90 -7.95
C VAL A 39 -14.64 -1.09 -9.12
N PRO A 40 -15.51 -1.65 -9.99
CA PRO A 40 -16.13 -0.90 -11.07
C PRO A 40 -16.88 0.34 -10.56
N GLY A 41 -16.53 1.52 -11.05
CA GLY A 41 -17.13 2.76 -10.61
C GLY A 41 -16.44 4.04 -11.07
N THR A 42 -17.01 5.17 -10.67
CA THR A 42 -16.48 6.51 -10.90
C THR A 42 -15.63 6.98 -9.74
N TYR A 43 -14.39 7.32 -10.07
CA TYR A 43 -13.36 7.84 -9.18
C TYR A 43 -13.10 9.31 -9.45
N LYS A 44 -12.72 10.05 -8.41
CA LYS A 44 -12.33 11.46 -8.51
C LYS A 44 -11.01 11.71 -7.84
N PHE A 45 -10.18 12.50 -8.51
CA PHE A 45 -8.93 12.97 -7.95
C PHE A 45 -9.17 14.21 -7.09
N PHE A 46 -8.74 14.13 -5.83
CA PHE A 46 -8.73 15.24 -4.88
C PHE A 46 -7.28 15.68 -4.62
N PRO A 47 -6.90 16.92 -4.96
CA PRO A 47 -5.57 17.44 -4.67
C PRO A 47 -5.21 17.29 -3.19
N GLY A 48 -4.03 16.70 -2.91
CA GLY A 48 -3.56 16.43 -1.55
C GLY A 48 -4.15 15.20 -0.86
N LYS A 49 -5.18 14.56 -1.42
CA LYS A 49 -5.74 13.29 -0.92
C LYS A 49 -5.54 12.11 -1.88
N GLY A 50 -5.47 12.37 -3.18
CA GLY A 50 -5.35 11.33 -4.20
C GLY A 50 -6.70 10.94 -4.81
N TRP A 51 -6.75 9.75 -5.39
CA TRP A 51 -7.97 9.20 -5.99
C TRP A 51 -8.93 8.70 -4.91
N GLN A 52 -10.22 8.95 -5.09
CA GLN A 52 -11.28 8.43 -4.22
C GLN A 52 -12.43 7.87 -5.05
N LEU A 53 -12.99 6.75 -4.61
CA LEU A 53 -14.23 6.21 -5.16
C LEU A 53 -15.40 7.08 -4.71
N ILE A 54 -16.16 7.62 -5.68
CA ILE A 54 -17.35 8.44 -5.42
C ILE A 54 -18.63 7.69 -5.74
N ARG A 55 -18.63 6.80 -6.73
CA ARG A 55 -19.83 6.05 -7.09
C ARG A 55 -19.44 4.67 -7.62
N ARG A 56 -20.09 3.63 -7.13
CA ARG A 56 -19.97 2.27 -7.68
C ARG A 56 -20.94 2.07 -8.82
N ASP A 57 -20.58 1.22 -9.76
CA ASP A 57 -21.52 0.83 -10.81
C ASP A 57 -22.69 0.05 -10.22
N GLY A 58 -23.90 0.32 -10.72
CA GLY A 58 -25.14 -0.23 -10.19
C GLY A 58 -25.66 0.45 -8.91
N SER A 59 -24.98 1.47 -8.39
CA SER A 59 -25.51 2.33 -7.33
C SER A 59 -26.11 3.61 -7.92
N ASP A 60 -27.38 3.86 -7.61
CA ASP A 60 -28.06 5.12 -7.97
C ASP A 60 -27.59 6.32 -7.14
N ARG A 61 -26.78 6.07 -6.10
CA ARG A 61 -26.31 7.09 -5.15
C ARG A 61 -24.80 7.12 -5.04
N ASP A 62 -24.29 8.30 -4.76
CA ASP A 62 -22.88 8.50 -4.42
C ASP A 62 -22.54 7.83 -3.08
N GLU A 63 -21.30 7.38 -2.97
CA GLU A 63 -20.73 6.77 -1.79
C GLU A 63 -20.75 7.80 -0.64
N LYS A 64 -21.45 7.48 0.45
CA LYS A 64 -21.59 8.38 1.61
C LYS A 64 -20.24 8.71 2.25
N VAL A 65 -19.31 7.77 2.19
CA VAL A 65 -17.95 7.90 2.73
C VAL A 65 -16.98 7.63 1.59
N PRO A 66 -16.32 8.66 1.02
CA PRO A 66 -15.37 8.48 -0.07
C PRO A 66 -14.26 7.52 0.35
N GLN A 67 -14.01 6.49 -0.45
CA GLN A 67 -12.96 5.51 -0.18
C GLN A 67 -11.69 5.92 -0.91
N THR A 68 -10.60 6.16 -0.17
CA THR A 68 -9.32 6.60 -0.75
C THR A 68 -8.57 5.43 -1.38
N LEU A 69 -7.94 5.70 -2.53
CA LEU A 69 -7.10 4.77 -3.25
C LEU A 69 -5.64 5.17 -3.10
N VAL A 70 -4.82 4.14 -2.93
CA VAL A 70 -3.37 4.23 -2.83
C VAL A 70 -2.74 3.33 -3.86
N TYR A 71 -1.64 3.79 -4.45
CA TYR A 71 -0.85 2.96 -5.36
C TYR A 71 0.04 2.03 -4.53
N CYS A 72 -0.24 0.73 -4.58
CA CYS A 72 0.58 -0.26 -3.90
C CYS A 72 1.83 -0.55 -4.74
N ARG A 73 2.99 -0.13 -4.24
CA ARG A 73 4.30 -0.34 -4.91
C ARG A 73 4.74 -1.80 -4.96
N ILE A 74 4.19 -2.64 -4.10
CA ILE A 74 4.49 -4.09 -4.08
C ILE A 74 3.73 -4.74 -5.24
N LEU A 75 2.40 -4.63 -5.23
CA LEU A 75 1.51 -5.22 -6.25
C LEU A 75 1.48 -4.46 -7.58
N HIS A 76 2.06 -3.25 -7.64
CA HIS A 76 2.01 -2.35 -8.79
C HIS A 76 0.61 -1.97 -9.27
N GLN A 77 -0.38 -1.96 -8.36
CA GLN A 77 -1.77 -1.64 -8.67
C GLN A 77 -2.38 -0.66 -7.65
N TYR A 78 -3.42 0.05 -8.06
CA TYR A 78 -4.25 0.81 -7.12
C TYR A 78 -5.13 -0.13 -6.29
N MET A 79 -5.23 0.16 -5.01
CA MET A 79 -6.11 -0.54 -4.08
C MET A 79 -6.66 0.44 -3.04
N PHE A 80 -7.67 0.03 -2.27
CA PHE A 80 -8.18 0.87 -1.20
C PHE A 80 -7.17 1.00 -0.06
N GLU A 81 -7.16 2.17 0.56
CA GLU A 81 -6.33 2.47 1.73
C GLU A 81 -6.61 1.51 2.89
N SER A 82 -7.89 1.19 3.13
CA SER A 82 -8.31 0.20 4.13
C SER A 82 -7.74 -1.19 3.80
N GLU A 83 -7.87 -1.64 2.57
CA GLU A 83 -7.35 -2.94 2.14
C GLU A 83 -5.82 -3.02 2.29
N LEU A 84 -5.09 -1.96 1.93
CA LEU A 84 -3.65 -1.89 2.14
C LEU A 84 -3.30 -2.05 3.62
N ASN A 85 -4.02 -1.34 4.50
CA ASN A 85 -3.80 -1.40 5.95
C ASN A 85 -4.10 -2.78 6.52
N ASP A 86 -5.21 -3.40 6.12
CA ASP A 86 -5.62 -4.73 6.59
C ASP A 86 -4.60 -5.82 6.21
N ARG A 87 -3.95 -5.65 5.05
CA ARG A 87 -2.90 -6.54 4.55
C ARG A 87 -1.53 -6.27 5.14
N CYS A 88 -1.35 -5.19 5.90
CA CYS A 88 -0.07 -4.84 6.49
C CYS A 88 0.00 -5.21 7.96
N ARG A 89 1.03 -5.97 8.36
CA ARG A 89 1.28 -6.33 9.76
C ARG A 89 2.75 -6.18 10.12
N TRP A 90 3.03 -5.90 11.39
CA TRP A 90 4.39 -5.81 11.91
C TRP A 90 4.80 -7.16 12.49
N TYR A 91 6.00 -7.63 12.12
CA TYR A 91 6.60 -8.85 12.66
C TYR A 91 8.10 -8.66 12.84
N LYS A 92 8.67 -9.40 13.80
CA LYS A 92 10.12 -9.46 13.99
C LYS A 92 10.71 -10.50 13.06
N ALA A 93 11.63 -10.07 12.20
CA ALA A 93 12.28 -10.97 11.27
C ALA A 93 13.67 -10.47 10.88
N PRO A 94 14.62 -11.36 10.59
CA PRO A 94 15.93 -10.96 10.11
C PRO A 94 15.83 -10.50 8.65
N LEU A 95 16.24 -9.25 8.36
CA LEU A 95 16.20 -8.70 6.99
C LEU A 95 17.09 -9.50 6.03
N HIS A 96 18.23 -9.97 6.53
CA HIS A 96 19.19 -10.80 5.80
C HIS A 96 19.42 -12.10 6.57
N ARG A 97 19.78 -13.18 5.88
CA ARG A 97 20.08 -14.45 6.53
C ARG A 97 21.22 -14.24 7.53
N GLY A 98 20.99 -14.61 8.79
CA GLY A 98 21.97 -14.48 9.88
C GLY A 98 22.04 -13.09 10.54
N ALA A 99 21.22 -12.12 10.11
CA ALA A 99 21.09 -10.85 10.81
C ALA A 99 20.26 -11.01 12.10
N ALA A 100 20.38 -10.05 13.02
CA ALA A 100 19.48 -9.95 14.15
C ALA A 100 18.03 -9.68 13.66
N PRO A 101 17.00 -10.23 14.34
CA PRO A 101 15.62 -9.90 14.05
C PRO A 101 15.34 -8.40 14.27
N GLU A 102 14.73 -7.75 13.28
CA GLU A 102 14.28 -6.36 13.36
C GLU A 102 12.77 -6.30 13.13
N ASP A 103 12.11 -5.23 13.61
CA ASP A 103 10.71 -4.99 13.32
C ASP A 103 10.55 -4.58 11.86
N LEU A 104 9.86 -5.41 11.07
CA LEU A 104 9.57 -5.15 9.66
C LEU A 104 8.05 -5.11 9.45
N ARG A 105 7.60 -4.24 8.54
CA ARG A 105 6.20 -4.21 8.11
C ARG A 105 6.04 -5.11 6.90
N PHE A 106 5.31 -6.18 7.09
CA PHE A 106 4.97 -7.16 6.07
C PHE A 106 3.66 -6.81 5.37
N PHE A 107 3.55 -7.19 4.10
CA PHE A 107 2.37 -7.09 3.27
C PHE A 107 1.94 -8.50 2.83
N LEU A 108 0.68 -8.86 3.10
CA LEU A 108 0.08 -10.12 2.66
C LEU A 108 -0.24 -10.07 1.16
N LEU A 109 0.21 -11.05 0.38
CA LEU A 109 -0.05 -11.17 -1.05
C LEU A 109 -1.47 -11.66 -1.36
N ASP A 110 -1.86 -11.58 -2.64
CA ASP A 110 -3.23 -11.89 -3.09
C ASP A 110 -3.62 -13.36 -2.87
N ASP A 111 -2.64 -14.24 -2.66
CA ASP A 111 -2.85 -15.65 -2.35
C ASP A 111 -3.31 -15.90 -0.91
N GLY A 112 -3.31 -14.87 -0.05
CA GLY A 112 -3.76 -14.98 1.33
C GLY A 112 -2.85 -15.81 2.23
N ILE A 113 -1.69 -16.25 1.75
CA ILE A 113 -0.78 -17.16 2.46
C ILE A 113 0.61 -16.51 2.59
N HIS A 114 1.12 -15.95 1.51
CA HIS A 114 2.48 -15.44 1.47
C HIS A 114 2.55 -13.96 1.84
N TRP A 115 3.58 -13.62 2.58
CA TRP A 115 3.90 -12.26 2.99
C TRP A 115 5.19 -11.78 2.34
N VAL A 116 5.36 -10.47 2.24
CA VAL A 116 6.61 -9.83 1.81
C VAL A 116 6.97 -8.69 2.76
N ALA A 117 8.25 -8.55 3.09
CA ALA A 117 8.74 -7.40 3.86
C ALA A 117 8.75 -6.16 2.95
N GLY A 118 7.82 -5.23 3.20
CA GLY A 118 7.64 -4.03 2.37
C GLY A 118 8.26 -2.78 2.97
N TRP A 119 8.43 -2.72 4.30
CA TRP A 119 9.02 -1.58 4.98
C TRP A 119 9.91 -2.00 6.15
N ASP A 120 10.95 -1.19 6.41
CA ASP A 120 11.85 -1.36 7.55
C ASP A 120 11.26 -0.80 8.86
N ALA A 121 12.00 -0.96 9.95
CA ALA A 121 11.63 -0.46 11.28
C ALA A 121 11.40 1.06 11.32
N GLN A 122 12.02 1.81 10.41
CA GLN A 122 11.85 3.25 10.27
C GLN A 122 10.69 3.60 9.32
N GLY A 123 9.93 2.63 8.82
CA GLY A 123 8.84 2.84 7.88
C GLY A 123 9.29 3.21 6.46
N ARG A 124 10.58 3.06 6.14
CA ARG A 124 11.07 3.28 4.77
C ARG A 124 10.74 2.07 3.93
N PHE A 125 10.30 2.33 2.71
CA PHE A 125 9.94 1.29 1.76
C PHE A 125 11.18 0.50 1.31
N ILE A 126 11.10 -0.83 1.39
CA ILE A 126 12.12 -1.75 0.92
C ILE A 126 11.81 -2.08 -0.55
N PRO A 127 12.67 -1.72 -1.52
CA PRO A 127 12.46 -2.09 -2.91
C PRO A 127 12.70 -3.59 -3.11
N GLY A 128 11.93 -4.19 -4.02
CA GLY A 128 12.10 -5.59 -4.41
C GLY A 128 13.44 -5.88 -5.12
N PRO A 129 13.76 -7.16 -5.39
CA PRO A 129 12.86 -8.32 -5.36
C PRO A 129 12.48 -8.80 -3.96
N TYR A 130 11.22 -9.22 -3.79
CA TYR A 130 10.69 -9.62 -2.49
C TYR A 130 10.83 -11.12 -2.24
N PRO A 131 11.56 -11.57 -1.20
CA PRO A 131 11.47 -12.94 -0.74
C PRO A 131 10.07 -13.19 -0.15
N LYS A 132 9.52 -14.37 -0.43
CA LYS A 132 8.25 -14.82 0.18
C LYS A 132 8.51 -15.29 1.61
N TRP A 133 7.62 -14.88 2.49
CA TRP A 133 7.56 -15.28 3.89
C TRP A 133 6.23 -15.97 4.17
N TYR A 134 6.21 -16.84 5.16
CA TYR A 134 5.00 -17.43 5.69
C TYR A 134 4.99 -17.26 7.21
N LEU A 135 3.79 -17.16 7.75
CA LEU A 135 3.57 -17.08 9.18
C LEU A 135 3.55 -18.50 9.74
N ASP A 136 4.23 -18.71 10.86
CA ASP A 136 4.23 -19.99 11.57
C ASP A 136 2.87 -20.29 12.21
N GLU A 137 2.68 -21.52 12.70
CA GLU A 137 1.46 -21.94 13.40
C GLU A 137 1.17 -21.08 14.65
N ASP A 138 2.22 -20.56 15.29
CA ASP A 138 2.11 -19.66 16.45
C ASP A 138 1.53 -18.28 16.10
N GLY A 139 1.42 -17.93 14.81
CA GLY A 139 0.85 -16.66 14.36
C GLY A 139 1.75 -15.43 14.60
N GLU A 140 2.93 -15.61 15.16
CA GLU A 140 3.86 -14.52 15.52
C GLU A 140 5.21 -14.61 14.78
N THR A 141 5.67 -15.81 14.45
CA THR A 141 6.99 -16.03 13.87
C THR A 141 6.92 -16.03 12.35
N MET A 142 7.78 -15.22 11.73
CA MET A 142 7.90 -15.15 10.27
C MET A 142 9.06 -16.01 9.78
N HIS A 143 8.77 -16.94 8.87
CA HIS A 143 9.77 -17.78 8.24
C HIS A 143 9.97 -17.42 6.78
N ARG A 144 11.23 -17.33 6.37
CA ARG A 144 11.57 -17.03 4.97
C ARG A 144 11.48 -18.32 4.16
N GLY A 145 10.57 -18.35 3.19
CA GLY A 145 10.46 -19.45 2.24
C GLY A 145 11.68 -19.55 1.32
N ALA A 146 11.83 -20.69 0.66
CA ALA A 146 12.85 -20.87 -0.38
C ALA A 146 12.68 -19.75 -1.43
N SER A 147 13.72 -18.94 -1.61
CA SER A 147 13.72 -17.89 -2.64
C SER A 147 13.54 -18.57 -3.99
N PRO A 148 12.46 -18.31 -4.74
CA PRO A 148 12.31 -18.94 -6.04
C PRO A 148 13.38 -18.36 -6.98
N CYS A 149 14.03 -19.24 -7.75
CA CYS A 149 14.90 -18.83 -8.84
C CYS A 149 14.07 -17.99 -9.81
N SER A 150 14.42 -16.70 -9.97
CA SER A 150 13.87 -15.78 -10.97
C SER A 150 12.36 -15.94 -11.24
N SER A 151 11.51 -15.45 -10.33
CA SER A 151 10.09 -15.27 -10.69
C SER A 151 9.54 -13.97 -10.12
N ALA A 152 8.96 -13.20 -11.03
CA ALA A 152 8.11 -12.04 -10.77
C ALA A 152 6.90 -12.49 -9.94
N ASN A 153 7.08 -12.58 -8.63
CA ASN A 153 6.16 -13.20 -7.68
C ASN A 153 5.08 -12.27 -7.14
N VAL A 154 5.01 -11.05 -7.65
CA VAL A 154 3.92 -10.17 -7.30
C VAL A 154 2.94 -10.20 -8.44
N SER A 155 1.74 -10.69 -8.13
CA SER A 155 0.56 -10.77 -9.00
C SER A 155 0.64 -9.79 -10.16
N ARG A 156 0.97 -10.28 -11.36
CA ARG A 156 0.73 -9.53 -12.60
C ARG A 156 -0.75 -9.55 -12.91
N ARG A 157 -1.61 -9.11 -11.97
CA ARG A 157 -2.91 -8.59 -12.38
C ARG A 157 -2.60 -7.33 -13.16
N SER A 158 -2.38 -7.52 -14.46
CA SER A 158 -2.33 -6.48 -15.47
C SER A 158 -3.69 -5.81 -15.50
N SER A 159 -3.99 -5.00 -14.49
CA SER A 159 -4.99 -3.96 -14.63
C SER A 159 -4.33 -2.93 -15.54
N ILE A 160 -4.79 -3.01 -16.79
CA ILE A 160 -4.52 -2.12 -17.91
C ILE A 160 -4.17 -0.72 -17.41
N ILE A 161 -2.96 -0.26 -17.74
CA ILE A 161 -2.65 1.17 -17.74
C ILE A 161 -3.66 1.78 -18.71
N ALA A 162 -4.73 2.38 -18.20
CA ALA A 162 -5.66 3.17 -18.99
C ALA A 162 -4.91 4.41 -19.46
N GLY A 163 -4.26 4.29 -20.62
CA GLY A 163 -3.44 5.36 -21.18
C GLY A 163 -2.78 4.97 -22.49
N LYS A 164 -3.58 4.79 -23.54
CA LYS A 164 -3.38 5.33 -24.90
C LYS A 164 -4.41 4.74 -25.86
N PHE A 165 -5.48 5.49 -26.09
CA PHE A 165 -6.08 5.53 -27.42
C PHE A 165 -5.82 6.94 -27.94
N ASP A 166 -5.14 7.00 -29.08
CA ASP A 166 -5.05 8.17 -29.97
C ASP A 166 -6.46 8.64 -30.39
#